data_AF-X1NZ88-F1
#
_entry.id   AF-X1NZ88-F1
#
_cell.length_a   1.000
_cell.length_b   1.000
_cell.length_c   1.000
_cell.angle_alpha   90.00
_cell.angle_beta   90.00
_cell.angle_gamma   90.00
#
_symmetry.space_group_name_H-M   'P 1'
#
loop_
_entity.id
_entity.type
_entity.pdbx_description
1 polymer ?
#
loop_
_entity_poly.entity_id
_entity_poly.type
_entity_poly.pdbx_seq_one_letter_code
_entity_poly.pdbx_strand_id
1 'polypeptide(L)'
;MHEHLATDEISIGDYVLSGGELAAMVVIDAIVRLLPGVLGSQDSLKDDSHTYGLLEYPQYTRPAVYRGWPVPEVLLSGNHAQIAQWRREQAIMRTLKHRPELIDKANLSSEERRIVSSSTANAQEETSQGYT
;
A
#
# COMPACT_ATOMS: atom_id res chain seq x y z
N MET A 1 -23.19 -15.06 26.32
CA MET A 1 -22.08 -15.74 25.61
C MET A 1 -20.89 -14.80 25.55
N HIS A 2 -21.02 -13.62 24.95
CA HIS A 2 -20.00 -12.55 24.96
C HIS A 2 -19.34 -12.32 26.32
N GLU A 3 -20.12 -12.05 27.37
CA GLU A 3 -19.58 -11.69 28.70
C GLU A 3 -18.87 -12.84 29.45
N HIS A 4 -19.00 -14.09 28.99
CA HIS A 4 -18.59 -15.25 29.77
C HIS A 4 -17.78 -16.30 28.99
N LEU A 5 -17.77 -16.24 27.66
CA LEU A 5 -17.12 -17.23 26.80
C LEU A 5 -16.27 -16.62 25.69
N ALA A 6 -16.54 -15.39 25.25
CA ALA A 6 -15.73 -14.73 24.24
C ALA A 6 -14.49 -14.11 24.92
N THR A 7 -13.31 -14.37 24.36
CA THR A 7 -12.06 -13.74 24.84
C THR A 7 -11.83 -12.39 24.17
N ASP A 8 -12.09 -12.32 22.86
CA ASP A 8 -11.85 -11.15 22.03
C ASP A 8 -13.03 -10.91 21.10
N GLU A 9 -13.24 -9.63 20.77
CA GLU A 9 -14.20 -9.20 19.77
C GLU A 9 -13.44 -8.46 18.67
N ILE A 10 -13.59 -8.94 17.43
CA ILE A 10 -12.86 -8.41 16.27
C ILE A 10 -13.86 -7.88 15.26
N SER A 11 -13.68 -6.63 14.86
CA SER A 11 -14.33 -6.03 13.69
C SER A 11 -13.36 -5.98 12.52
N ILE A 12 -13.86 -6.24 11.31
CA ILE A 12 -13.10 -6.09 10.06
C ILE A 12 -13.40 -4.76 9.33
N GLY A 13 -14.20 -3.87 9.95
CA GLY A 13 -14.44 -2.52 9.49
C GLY A 13 -15.78 -1.93 9.94
N ASP A 14 -15.97 -0.63 9.70
CA ASP A 14 -17.13 0.14 10.16
C ASP A 14 -18.34 -0.03 9.21
N TYR A 15 -18.88 -1.25 9.15
CA TYR A 15 -20.07 -1.60 8.38
C TYR A 15 -20.75 -2.85 8.96
N VAL A 16 -22.00 -3.11 8.56
CA VAL A 16 -22.81 -4.23 9.07
C VAL A 16 -22.97 -5.31 8.00
N LEU A 17 -22.77 -6.56 8.39
CA LEU A 17 -23.02 -7.76 7.56
C LEU A 17 -24.20 -8.56 8.11
N SER A 18 -24.77 -9.45 7.29
CA SER A 18 -25.87 -10.32 7.71
C SER A 18 -25.46 -11.41 8.72
N GLY A 19 -24.17 -11.70 8.82
CA GLY A 19 -23.58 -12.74 9.68
C GLY A 19 -22.07 -12.60 9.80
N GLY A 20 -21.45 -13.39 10.68
CA GLY A 20 -20.02 -13.31 11.01
C GLY A 20 -19.10 -14.18 10.15
N GLU A 21 -19.65 -15.01 9.26
CA GLU A 21 -18.90 -16.01 8.50
C GLU A 21 -17.89 -15.38 7.54
N LEU A 22 -18.29 -14.30 6.84
CA LEU A 22 -17.38 -13.55 5.98
C LEU A 22 -16.25 -12.90 6.77
N ALA A 23 -16.56 -12.34 7.95
CA ALA A 23 -15.55 -11.75 8.83
C ALA A 23 -14.56 -12.80 9.33
N ALA A 24 -15.04 -13.98 9.72
CA ALA A 24 -14.20 -15.10 10.12
C ALA A 24 -13.27 -15.55 8.96
N MET A 25 -13.78 -15.66 7.73
CA MET A 25 -12.96 -16.04 6.58
C MET A 25 -11.90 -14.99 6.24
N VAL A 26 -12.21 -13.69 6.35
CA VAL A 26 -11.23 -12.61 6.16
C VAL A 26 -10.09 -12.71 7.18
N VAL A 27 -10.43 -12.94 8.46
CA VAL A 27 -9.43 -13.10 9.52
C VAL A 27 -8.58 -14.35 9.28
N ILE A 28 -9.19 -15.48 8.92
CA ILE A 28 -8.48 -16.72 8.59
C ILE A 28 -7.51 -16.49 7.43
N ASP A 29 -7.96 -15.89 6.31
CA ASP A 29 -7.11 -15.62 5.14
C ASP A 29 -5.91 -14.73 5.50
N ALA A 30 -6.16 -13.63 6.21
CA ALA A 30 -5.10 -12.70 6.62
C ALA A 30 -4.05 -13.36 7.52
N ILE A 31 -4.46 -14.21 8.46
CA ILE A 31 -3.54 -14.89 9.39
C ILE A 31 -2.80 -16.04 8.72
N VAL A 32 -3.49 -16.86 7.91
CA VAL A 32 -2.89 -18.04 7.27
C VAL A 32 -1.76 -17.64 6.32
N ARG A 33 -1.85 -16.47 5.67
CA ARG A 33 -0.76 -15.91 4.85
C ARG A 33 0.55 -15.69 5.60
N LEU A 34 0.50 -15.54 6.92
CA LEU A 34 1.69 -15.36 7.78
C LEU A 34 2.37 -16.69 8.13
N LEU A 35 1.74 -17.82 7.85
CA LEU A 35 2.30 -19.13 8.18
C LEU A 35 3.42 -19.52 7.19
N PRO A 36 4.54 -20.10 7.68
CA PRO A 36 5.61 -20.57 6.81
C PRO A 36 5.11 -21.59 5.77
N GLY A 37 5.50 -21.39 4.52
CA GLY A 37 5.19 -22.30 3.41
C GLY A 37 3.84 -22.06 2.73
N VAL A 38 3.00 -21.14 3.23
CA VAL A 38 1.75 -20.75 2.55
C VAL A 38 2.03 -19.83 1.37
N LEU A 39 2.88 -18.83 1.56
CA LEU A 39 3.32 -17.94 0.49
C LEU A 39 4.55 -18.50 -0.21
N GLY A 40 4.53 -18.50 -1.55
CA GLY A 40 5.63 -19.02 -2.37
C GLY A 40 6.96 -18.29 -2.17
N SER A 41 6.92 -17.01 -1.81
CA SER A 41 8.09 -16.22 -1.41
C SER A 41 7.80 -15.45 -0.13
N GLN A 42 8.74 -15.50 0.83
CA GLN A 42 8.67 -14.70 2.05
C GLN A 42 8.83 -13.20 1.78
N ASP A 43 9.47 -12.83 0.66
CA ASP A 43 9.63 -11.42 0.29
C ASP A 43 8.32 -10.80 -0.18
N SER A 44 7.32 -11.59 -0.58
CA SER A 44 6.00 -11.08 -0.97
C SER A 44 5.30 -10.34 0.17
N LEU A 45 5.48 -10.77 1.42
CA LEU A 45 4.92 -10.08 2.58
C LEU A 45 5.55 -8.71 2.82
N LYS A 46 6.83 -8.52 2.45
CA LYS A 46 7.55 -7.26 2.67
C LYS A 46 7.00 -6.15 1.78
N ASP A 47 6.59 -6.51 0.56
CA ASP A 47 6.10 -5.55 -0.43
C ASP A 47 4.59 -5.29 -0.33
N ASP A 48 3.85 -6.09 0.46
CA ASP A 48 2.42 -5.93 0.67
C ASP A 48 2.06 -4.56 1.31
N SER A 49 0.87 -4.08 0.97
CA SER A 49 0.31 -2.90 1.61
C SER A 49 0.22 -3.09 3.13
N HIS A 50 0.45 -2.02 3.87
CA HIS A 50 0.44 -1.93 5.34
C HIS A 50 1.61 -2.61 6.07
N THR A 51 2.47 -3.40 5.41
CA THR A 51 3.64 -4.04 6.07
C THR A 51 4.61 -3.01 6.66
N TYR A 52 4.91 -1.93 5.92
CA TYR A 52 5.75 -0.82 6.39
C TYR A 52 4.97 0.48 6.62
N GLY A 53 3.66 0.37 6.82
CA GLY A 53 2.77 1.53 6.94
C GLY A 53 2.53 2.30 5.63
N LEU A 54 2.93 1.74 4.49
CA LEU A 54 2.69 2.31 3.16
C LEU A 54 1.78 1.39 2.33
N LEU A 55 1.11 1.97 1.34
CA LEU A 55 0.46 1.23 0.27
C LEU A 55 1.51 0.66 -0.71
N GLU A 56 1.17 -0.47 -1.31
CA GLU A 56 2.01 -1.10 -2.34
C GLU A 56 2.16 -0.23 -3.59
N TYR A 57 3.31 -0.33 -4.24
CA TYR A 57 3.63 0.33 -5.51
C TYR A 57 2.79 -0.22 -6.68
N PRO A 58 2.62 0.55 -7.78
CA PRO A 58 1.90 0.05 -8.95
C PRO A 58 2.66 -1.10 -9.63
N GLN A 59 1.92 -2.15 -9.96
CA GLN A 59 2.43 -3.34 -10.65
C GLN A 59 2.18 -3.24 -12.16
N TYR A 60 3.16 -3.69 -12.94
CA TYR A 60 3.11 -3.72 -14.39
C TYR A 60 3.41 -5.13 -14.89
N THR A 61 2.74 -5.52 -15.96
CA THR A 61 2.96 -6.81 -16.63
C THR A 61 2.87 -6.62 -18.14
N ARG A 62 3.15 -7.69 -18.89
CA ARG A 62 3.08 -7.67 -20.35
C ARG A 62 1.66 -7.33 -20.82
N PRO A 63 1.50 -6.61 -21.95
CA PRO A 63 2.55 -6.12 -22.86
C PRO A 63 3.20 -4.80 -22.39
N ALA A 64 4.38 -4.47 -22.95
CA ALA A 64 5.14 -3.26 -22.57
C ALA A 64 4.41 -1.94 -22.89
N VAL A 65 3.49 -1.95 -23.84
CA VAL A 65 2.58 -0.83 -24.11
C VAL A 65 1.16 -1.39 -24.19
N TYR A 66 0.28 -0.90 -23.33
CA TYR A 66 -1.13 -1.28 -23.33
C TYR A 66 -2.00 -0.05 -23.59
N ARG A 67 -2.76 -0.04 -24.69
CA ARG A 67 -3.61 1.09 -25.10
C ARG A 67 -2.88 2.44 -25.19
N GLY A 68 -1.61 2.41 -25.60
CA GLY A 68 -0.76 3.60 -25.66
C GLY A 68 -0.14 4.02 -24.32
N TRP A 69 -0.39 3.29 -23.23
CA TRP A 69 0.26 3.51 -21.93
C TRP A 69 1.52 2.64 -21.82
N PRO A 70 2.72 3.23 -21.88
CA PRO A 70 3.96 2.48 -21.73
C PRO A 70 4.21 2.11 -20.27
N VAL A 71 4.84 0.96 -20.06
CA VAL A 71 5.48 0.64 -18.78
C VAL A 71 6.62 1.65 -18.53
N PRO A 72 6.79 2.18 -17.30
CA PRO A 72 7.90 3.06 -16.97
C PRO A 72 9.26 2.47 -17.38
N GLU A 73 10.10 3.26 -18.07
CA GLU A 73 11.39 2.79 -18.60
C GLU A 73 12.31 2.21 -17.52
N VAL A 74 12.26 2.77 -16.30
CA VAL A 74 13.02 2.25 -15.15
C VAL A 74 12.72 0.79 -14.86
N LEU A 75 11.47 0.34 -15.06
CA LEU A 75 11.07 -1.06 -14.86
C LEU A 75 11.56 -1.98 -15.98
N LEU A 76 11.93 -1.42 -17.14
CA LEU A 76 12.50 -2.14 -18.28
C LEU A 76 14.04 -2.14 -18.28
N SER A 77 14.66 -1.32 -17.42
CA SER A 77 16.11 -1.10 -17.39
C SER A 77 16.94 -2.30 -16.91
N GLY A 78 16.32 -3.23 -16.16
CA GLY A 78 17.02 -4.30 -15.45
C GLY A 78 17.87 -3.82 -14.25
N ASN A 79 17.91 -2.52 -13.95
CA ASN A 79 18.66 -1.99 -12.83
C ASN A 79 17.86 -2.15 -11.53
N HIS A 80 18.15 -3.23 -10.79
CA HIS A 80 17.45 -3.57 -9.55
C HIS A 80 17.46 -2.44 -8.51
N ALA A 81 18.53 -1.67 -8.39
CA ALA A 81 18.63 -0.57 -7.43
C ALA A 81 17.69 0.59 -7.82
N GLN A 82 17.68 0.99 -9.09
CA GLN A 82 16.76 2.02 -9.59
C GLN A 82 15.30 1.59 -9.52
N ILE A 83 15.02 0.31 -9.80
CA ILE A 83 13.68 -0.25 -9.69
C ILE A 83 13.21 -0.22 -8.23
N ALA A 84 14.04 -0.64 -7.27
CA ALA A 84 13.71 -0.62 -5.86
C ALA A 84 13.44 0.81 -5.36
N GLN A 85 14.30 1.77 -5.72
CA GLN A 85 14.11 3.18 -5.40
C GLN A 85 12.79 3.71 -5.97
N TRP A 86 12.54 3.47 -7.26
CA TRP A 86 11.31 3.91 -7.91
C TRP A 86 10.06 3.31 -7.25
N ARG A 87 10.08 2.00 -6.94
CA ARG A 87 8.96 1.34 -6.24
C ARG A 87 8.68 1.99 -4.89
N ARG A 88 9.73 2.29 -4.12
CA ARG A 88 9.61 2.95 -2.82
C ARG A 88 9.01 4.36 -2.95
N GLU A 89 9.48 5.16 -3.90
CA GLU A 89 8.94 6.49 -4.17
C GLU A 89 7.47 6.43 -4.60
N GLN A 90 7.09 5.49 -5.47
CA GLN A 90 5.69 5.31 -5.87
C GLN A 90 4.78 4.87 -4.72
N ALA A 91 5.25 3.98 -3.83
CA ALA A 91 4.53 3.58 -2.63
C ALA A 91 4.24 4.80 -1.73
N ILE A 92 5.23 5.67 -1.52
CA ILE A 92 5.09 6.90 -0.74
C ILE A 92 4.07 7.84 -1.40
N MET A 93 4.23 8.15 -2.69
CA MET A 93 3.33 9.05 -3.43
C MET A 93 1.89 8.53 -3.46
N ARG A 94 1.71 7.23 -3.69
CA ARG A 94 0.38 6.60 -3.67
C ARG A 94 -0.26 6.67 -2.29
N THR A 95 0.53 6.43 -1.24
CA THR A 95 0.05 6.55 0.14
C THR A 95 -0.36 7.97 0.46
N LEU A 96 0.48 8.96 0.14
CA LEU A 96 0.17 10.37 0.35
C LEU A 96 -1.12 10.80 -0.36
N LYS A 97 -1.35 10.31 -1.59
CA LYS A 97 -2.54 10.63 -2.38
C LYS A 97 -3.82 9.98 -1.85
N HIS A 98 -3.75 8.72 -1.43
CA HIS A 98 -4.95 7.91 -1.15
C HIS A 98 -5.24 7.69 0.33
N ARG A 99 -4.20 7.66 1.16
CA ARG A 99 -4.25 7.37 2.60
C ARG A 99 -3.23 8.25 3.34
N PRO A 100 -3.33 9.59 3.25
CA PRO A 100 -2.34 10.51 3.81
C PRO A 100 -2.11 10.29 5.30
N GLU A 101 -3.11 9.83 6.04
CA GLU A 101 -3.00 9.54 7.48
C GLU A 101 -2.08 8.36 7.81
N LEU A 102 -1.72 7.53 6.83
CA LEU A 102 -0.71 6.48 7.02
C LEU A 102 0.72 7.01 6.98
N ILE A 103 0.95 8.17 6.35
CA ILE A 103 2.30 8.76 6.19
C ILE A 103 2.94 9.07 7.55
N ASP A 104 2.15 9.58 8.51
CA ASP A 104 2.64 9.92 9.84
C ASP A 104 3.15 8.70 10.62
N LYS A 105 2.57 7.53 10.34
CA LYS A 105 2.91 6.25 10.98
C LYS A 105 3.93 5.44 10.18
N ALA A 106 4.20 5.83 8.93
CA ALA A 106 5.12 5.12 8.06
C ALA A 106 6.58 5.34 8.50
N ASN A 107 7.38 4.28 8.39
CA ASN A 107 8.81 4.35 8.66
C ASN A 107 9.54 4.99 7.47
N LEU A 108 9.56 6.32 7.44
CA LEU A 108 10.19 7.13 6.40
C LEU A 108 11.54 7.68 6.85
N SER A 109 12.55 7.56 5.98
CA SER A 109 13.84 8.22 6.14
C SER A 109 13.71 9.74 6.05
N SER A 110 14.73 10.46 6.51
CA SER A 110 14.78 11.92 6.43
C SER A 110 14.62 12.45 5.01
N GLU A 111 15.14 11.72 4.02
CA GLU A 111 15.05 12.10 2.60
C GLU A 111 13.64 11.85 2.06
N GLU A 112 13.04 10.70 2.39
CA GLU A 112 11.66 10.37 2.00
C GLU A 112 10.64 11.37 2.57
N ARG A 113 10.88 11.87 3.78
CA ARG A 113 10.05 12.92 4.38
C ARG A 113 10.13 14.24 3.60
N ARG A 114 11.30 14.58 3.04
CA ARG A 114 11.44 15.75 2.17
C ARG A 114 10.65 15.59 0.87
N ILE A 115 10.66 14.38 0.28
CA ILE A 115 9.86 14.04 -0.91
C ILE A 115 8.37 14.23 -0.64
N VAL A 116 7.89 13.80 0.54
CA VAL A 116 6.50 14.04 0.95
C VAL A 116 6.22 15.54 1.05
N SER A 117 7.06 16.30 1.75
CA SER A 117 6.88 17.75 1.93
C SER A 117 6.88 18.53 0.61
N SER A 118 7.78 18.21 -0.32
CA SER A 118 7.83 18.87 -1.64
C SER A 118 6.60 18.52 -2.47
N SER A 119 6.13 17.27 -2.42
CA SER A 119 4.93 16.83 -3.13
C SER A 119 3.66 17.50 -2.60
N THR A 120 3.55 17.71 -1.28
CA THR A 120 2.43 18.47 -0.69
C THR A 120 2.45 19.95 -1.07
N ALA A 121 3.63 20.57 -1.17
CA ALA A 121 3.75 21.98 -1.56
C ALA A 121 3.33 22.19 -3.03
N ASN A 122 3.80 21.33 -3.95
CA ASN A 122 3.43 21.39 -5.36
C ASN A 122 1.91 21.20 -5.58
N ALA A 123 1.28 20.30 -4.81
CA ALA A 123 -0.17 20.09 -4.87
C ALA A 123 -0.99 21.32 -4.43
N GLN A 124 -0.47 22.14 -3.51
CA GLN A 124 -1.12 23.38 -3.06
C GLN A 124 -0.98 24.51 -4.09
N GLU A 125 0.14 24.57 -4.81
CA GLU A 125 0.36 25.55 -5.89
C GLU A 125 -0.52 25.28 -7.11
N GLU A 126 -0.70 24.01 -7.52
CA GLU A 126 -1.59 23.63 -8.62
C GLU A 126 -3.07 23.96 -8.33
N THR A 127 -3.52 23.76 -7.08
CA THR A 127 -4.89 24.17 -6.68
C THR A 127 -5.10 25.69 -6.67
N SER A 128 -4.03 26.48 -6.59
CA SER A 128 -4.09 27.94 -6.56
C SER A 128 -4.05 28.59 -7.96
N GLN A 129 -3.55 27.87 -8.97
CA GLN A 129 -3.48 28.34 -10.37
C GLN A 129 -4.68 27.90 -11.24
N GLY A 130 -5.50 26.95 -10.76
CA GLY A 130 -6.68 26.45 -11.48
C GLY A 130 -7.97 27.29 -11.35
N TYR A 131 -7.90 28.48 -10.73
CA TYR A 131 -9.01 29.41 -10.60
C TYR A 131 -8.59 30.79 -11.15
N THR A 132 -8.48 30.91 -12.47
CA THR A 132 -8.53 32.20 -13.18
C THR A 132 -9.08 32.00 -14.59
#